data_AF-A0A9Q9BMJ5-F1
#
_entry.id   AF-A0A9Q9BMJ5-F1
#
_cell.length_a   1.000
_cell.length_b   1.000
_cell.length_c   1.000
_cell.angle_alpha   90.00
_cell.angle_beta   90.00
_cell.angle_gamma   90.00
#
_symmetry.space_group_name_H-M   'P 1'
#
loop_
_entity.id
_entity.type
_entity.pdbx_description
1 polymer ?
#
loop_
_entity_poly.entity_id
_entity_poly.type
_entity_poly.pdbx_seq_one_letter_code
_entity_poly.pdbx_strand_id
1 'polypeptide(L)'
;MAEAVTAENGKLVFSDNLTVGTLYDIYLNGEKLANKFVKSGATEYVYGTPAVKEKVAGATFTAHVINKDMQNVANQKVDLYDITESDVFYKSMTTDANGNVVFDVPAGRNFAVYVNGVNQGYTLRGVEGSKLENTFFVDTKGDGKYNAETQPATVIVVDENNNPLAGQKVALYRGGVKVAEAVTAENGKLVFSDNLTVGTLYDIYLNGERLPNKFVKSGATEYVYGTPVAKEEPKEESKEKPHEEQKVESKEENKQDPKQEDKKIDSKVDDSKTLAKAMNEVKKKPEAKMMNSSTNQNEMRSEKAVVHQDNKDNEMTVMNKADNKIDTKQMAQQEKQEMKKLPMTGEQQGLLAGLASMLFVAGTGLLIFIRRK
;
A
#
# COMPACT_ATOMS: atom_id res chain seq x y z
N MET A 1 2.10 32.15 22.71
CA MET A 1 2.56 31.95 21.32
C MET A 1 1.35 31.50 20.52
N ALA A 2 1.25 31.85 19.24
CA ALA A 2 0.15 31.45 18.36
C ALA A 2 0.75 31.14 16.99
N GLU A 3 0.37 29.99 16.42
CA GLU A 3 0.96 29.43 15.20
C GLU A 3 -0.16 28.99 14.25
N ALA A 4 0.03 29.22 12.95
CA ALA A 4 -0.92 28.89 11.91
C ALA A 4 -0.22 28.78 10.56
N VAL A 5 -0.80 28.02 9.63
CA VAL A 5 -0.33 27.92 8.23
C VAL A 5 -1.20 28.83 7.36
N THR A 6 -0.58 29.54 6.40
CA THR A 6 -1.29 30.35 5.41
C THR A 6 -2.07 29.48 4.43
N ALA A 7 -3.32 29.85 4.14
CA ALA A 7 -4.06 29.32 3.00
C ALA A 7 -3.43 29.73 1.65
N GLU A 8 -3.87 29.11 0.55
CA GLU A 8 -3.33 29.35 -0.80
C GLU A 8 -3.36 30.81 -1.26
N ASN A 9 -4.28 31.62 -0.72
CA ASN A 9 -4.40 33.05 -0.99
C ASN A 9 -3.53 33.94 -0.06
N GLY A 10 -2.58 33.34 0.67
CA GLY A 10 -1.67 34.00 1.61
C GLY A 10 -2.32 34.43 2.93
N LYS A 11 -3.61 34.17 3.16
CA LYS A 11 -4.30 34.57 4.39
C LYS A 11 -4.18 33.52 5.49
N LEU A 12 -4.10 33.99 6.73
CA LEU A 12 -4.30 33.23 7.95
C LEU A 12 -5.20 34.03 8.89
N VAL A 13 -5.88 33.36 9.83
CA VAL A 13 -6.70 34.01 10.86
C VAL A 13 -6.37 33.40 12.21
N PHE A 14 -5.98 34.24 13.16
CA PHE A 14 -5.91 33.87 14.57
C PHE A 14 -7.22 34.28 15.25
N SER A 15 -8.09 33.31 15.51
CA SER A 15 -9.32 33.51 16.29
C SER A 15 -9.07 33.64 17.79
N ASP A 16 -8.01 32.99 18.28
CA ASP A 16 -7.75 32.75 19.70
C ASP A 16 -6.29 33.09 20.08
N ASN A 17 -6.01 33.10 21.39
CA ASN A 17 -4.66 33.25 21.98
C ASN A 17 -3.91 34.57 21.69
N LEU A 18 -4.59 35.58 21.11
CA LEU A 18 -4.07 36.94 20.97
C LEU A 18 -4.81 37.93 21.88
N THR A 19 -4.05 38.75 22.61
CA THR A 19 -4.58 39.79 23.50
C THR A 19 -4.58 41.15 22.79
N VAL A 20 -5.74 41.79 22.72
CA VAL A 20 -5.88 43.12 22.12
C VAL A 20 -5.05 44.15 22.90
N GLY A 21 -4.29 44.98 22.18
CA GLY A 21 -3.37 45.96 22.77
C GLY A 21 -1.98 45.41 23.13
N THR A 22 -1.74 44.10 23.00
CA THR A 22 -0.41 43.51 23.16
C THR A 22 0.39 43.58 21.85
N LEU A 23 1.69 43.87 21.97
CA LEU A 23 2.66 43.83 20.88
C LEU A 23 3.13 42.39 20.66
N TYR A 24 3.01 41.89 19.43
CA TYR A 24 3.50 40.57 19.03
C TYR A 24 4.58 40.71 17.96
N ASP A 25 5.64 39.91 18.08
CA ASP A 25 6.57 39.66 17.00
C ASP A 25 5.95 38.66 16.01
N ILE A 26 5.99 38.98 14.72
CA ILE A 26 5.45 38.14 13.65
C ILE A 26 6.60 37.45 12.93
N TYR A 27 6.54 36.12 12.89
CA TYR A 27 7.50 35.26 12.22
C TYR A 27 6.87 34.56 11.01
N LEU A 28 7.65 34.34 9.96
CA LEU A 28 7.31 33.49 8.82
C LEU A 28 8.49 32.55 8.55
N ASN A 29 8.27 31.24 8.60
CA ASN A 29 9.32 30.22 8.44
C ASN A 29 10.54 30.41 9.36
N GLY A 30 10.35 30.97 10.56
CA GLY A 30 11.41 31.28 11.52
C GLY A 30 12.06 32.66 11.35
N GLU A 31 11.84 33.37 10.24
CA GLU A 31 12.32 34.74 10.04
C GLU A 31 11.35 35.76 10.66
N LYS A 32 11.85 36.72 11.42
CA LYS A 32 11.05 37.79 12.04
C LYS A 32 10.75 38.88 11.00
N LEU A 33 9.51 38.93 10.52
CA LEU A 33 9.08 39.92 9.51
C LEU A 33 8.76 41.29 10.11
N ALA A 34 8.14 41.33 11.28
CA ALA A 34 7.58 42.55 11.86
C ALA A 34 7.34 42.42 13.38
N ASN A 35 6.98 43.53 14.01
CA ASN A 35 6.23 43.54 15.26
C ASN A 35 4.96 44.40 15.11
N LYS A 36 3.83 43.95 15.66
CA LYS A 36 2.51 44.58 15.49
C LYS A 36 1.69 44.51 16.77
N PHE A 37 0.96 45.59 17.06
CA PHE A 37 -0.07 45.59 18.11
C PHE A 37 -1.34 44.93 17.58
N VAL A 38 -1.81 43.88 18.24
CA VAL A 38 -3.09 43.24 17.88
C VAL A 38 -4.25 44.18 18.21
N LYS A 39 -5.10 44.43 17.22
CA LYS A 39 -6.34 45.22 17.33
C LYS A 39 -7.52 44.33 16.94
N SER A 40 -8.61 44.38 17.70
CA SER A 40 -9.82 43.60 17.39
C SER A 40 -10.33 43.93 15.99
N GLY A 41 -10.56 42.89 15.17
CA GLY A 41 -11.09 43.02 13.82
C GLY A 41 -10.16 43.65 12.77
N ALA A 42 -8.88 43.88 13.07
CA ALA A 42 -7.94 44.47 12.12
C ALA A 42 -7.26 43.41 11.23
N THR A 43 -7.22 43.67 9.92
CA THR A 43 -6.35 42.95 8.98
C THR A 43 -4.99 43.61 8.93
N GLU A 44 -3.96 42.97 9.50
CA GLU A 44 -2.57 43.40 9.36
C GLU A 44 -1.93 42.74 8.14
N TYR A 45 -1.23 43.54 7.32
CA TYR A 45 -0.45 43.05 6.18
C TYR A 45 1.03 42.98 6.58
N VAL A 46 1.66 41.83 6.33
CA VAL A 46 3.10 41.62 6.43
C VAL A 46 3.66 41.22 5.08
N TYR A 47 4.68 41.94 4.63
CA TYR A 47 5.39 41.66 3.39
C TYR A 47 6.65 40.86 3.73
N GLY A 48 6.49 39.54 3.82
CA GLY A 48 7.66 38.67 3.69
C GLY A 48 8.07 38.60 2.22
N THR A 49 9.37 38.44 1.97
CA THR A 49 9.81 37.80 0.73
C THR A 49 9.05 36.47 0.64
N PRO A 50 8.36 36.13 -0.46
CA PRO A 50 7.87 34.77 -0.59
C PRO A 50 9.08 33.87 -0.46
N ALA A 51 9.03 32.90 0.45
CA ALA A 51 10.07 31.89 0.52
C ALA A 51 10.10 31.23 -0.86
N VAL A 52 11.13 31.54 -1.63
CA VAL A 52 11.40 30.85 -2.89
C VAL A 52 11.76 29.45 -2.47
N LYS A 53 10.72 28.59 -2.41
CA LYS A 53 10.88 27.17 -2.57
C LYS A 53 11.49 27.02 -3.96
N GLU A 54 12.82 27.05 -4.01
CA GLU A 54 13.55 26.47 -5.13
C GLU A 54 12.87 25.12 -5.39
N LYS A 55 12.56 24.86 -6.65
CA LYS A 55 11.97 23.57 -7.02
C LYS A 55 13.10 22.53 -7.04
N VAL A 56 13.69 22.30 -5.86
CA VAL A 56 14.65 21.24 -5.57
C VAL A 56 14.07 19.99 -6.20
N ALA A 57 14.79 19.44 -7.18
CA ALA A 57 14.24 18.42 -8.05
C ALA A 57 13.87 17.19 -7.20
N GLY A 58 12.57 16.99 -7.05
CA GLY A 58 12.01 16.04 -6.09
C GLY A 58 11.93 14.61 -6.65
N ALA A 59 11.32 13.75 -5.85
CA ALA A 59 10.70 12.53 -6.33
C ALA A 59 9.21 12.79 -6.62
N THR A 60 8.60 11.98 -7.49
CA THR A 60 7.15 11.82 -7.53
C THR A 60 6.78 10.54 -6.78
N PHE A 61 5.90 10.64 -5.79
CA PHE A 61 5.37 9.51 -5.04
C PHE A 61 3.90 9.24 -5.39
N THR A 62 3.57 8.04 -5.83
CA THR A 62 2.20 7.55 -6.04
C THR A 62 1.80 6.62 -4.90
N ALA A 63 0.69 6.95 -4.23
CA ALA A 63 0.00 6.02 -3.33
C ALA A 63 -1.22 5.43 -4.07
N HIS A 64 -1.29 4.11 -4.09
CA HIS A 64 -2.44 3.34 -4.55
C HIS A 64 -3.20 2.83 -3.33
N VAL A 65 -4.49 3.12 -3.19
CA VAL A 65 -5.31 2.66 -2.06
C VAL A 65 -6.38 1.71 -2.56
N ILE A 66 -6.28 0.45 -2.12
CA ILE A 66 -7.16 -0.64 -2.54
C ILE A 66 -7.74 -1.39 -1.35
N ASN A 67 -8.73 -2.25 -1.58
CA ASN A 67 -9.27 -3.14 -0.56
C ASN A 67 -8.62 -4.53 -0.58
N LYS A 68 -9.05 -5.41 0.33
CA LYS A 68 -8.55 -6.79 0.44
C LYS A 68 -8.76 -7.60 -0.84
N ASP A 69 -9.82 -7.29 -1.59
CA ASP A 69 -10.24 -7.95 -2.84
C ASP A 69 -9.57 -7.36 -4.10
N MET A 70 -8.53 -6.54 -3.93
CA MET A 70 -7.76 -5.89 -5.02
C MET A 70 -8.59 -4.93 -5.89
N GLN A 71 -9.63 -4.31 -5.31
CA GLN A 71 -10.45 -3.27 -5.93
C GLN A 71 -9.98 -1.88 -5.50
N ASN A 72 -10.10 -0.89 -6.38
CA ASN A 72 -9.62 0.47 -6.13
C ASN A 72 -10.57 1.21 -5.18
N VAL A 73 -10.02 1.99 -4.24
CA VAL A 73 -10.83 2.73 -3.26
C VAL A 73 -10.62 4.23 -3.42
N ALA A 74 -11.60 4.87 -4.04
CA ALA A 74 -11.68 6.32 -4.21
C ALA A 74 -12.00 7.07 -2.91
N ASN A 75 -11.79 8.38 -2.90
CA ASN A 75 -12.14 9.29 -1.81
C ASN A 75 -11.49 8.98 -0.45
N GLN A 76 -10.37 8.26 -0.42
CA GLN A 76 -9.60 8.00 0.79
C GLN A 76 -8.61 9.15 1.04
N LYS A 77 -8.51 9.61 2.28
CA LYS A 77 -7.60 10.71 2.66
C LYS A 77 -6.20 10.13 2.86
N VAL A 78 -5.21 10.64 2.12
CA VAL A 78 -3.81 10.26 2.25
C VAL A 78 -3.02 11.48 2.73
N ASP A 79 -2.39 11.33 3.89
CA ASP A 79 -1.54 12.35 4.49
C ASP A 79 -0.08 11.91 4.45
N LEU A 80 0.79 12.82 4.05
CA LEU A 80 2.23 12.72 4.22
C LEU A 80 2.66 13.59 5.39
N TYR A 81 3.44 13.01 6.29
CA TYR A 81 4.20 13.72 7.31
C TYR A 81 5.67 13.57 6.97
N ASP A 82 6.41 14.67 6.95
CA ASP A 82 7.86 14.65 6.94
C ASP A 82 8.33 14.13 8.30
N ILE A 83 9.28 13.19 8.30
CA ILE A 83 9.86 12.57 9.50
C ILE A 83 11.39 12.62 9.45
N THR A 84 11.97 13.55 8.68
CA THR A 84 13.43 13.69 8.53
C THR A 84 14.12 14.15 9.82
N GLU A 85 13.43 14.99 10.60
CA GLU A 85 13.96 15.64 11.83
C GLU A 85 12.93 15.59 12.98
N SER A 86 11.65 15.74 12.67
CA SER A 86 10.49 15.63 13.56
C SER A 86 9.24 15.32 12.72
N ASP A 87 8.17 14.81 13.34
CA ASP A 87 6.93 14.40 12.66
C ASP A 87 6.06 15.63 12.30
N VAL A 88 6.29 16.20 11.11
CA VAL A 88 5.69 17.46 10.66
C VAL A 88 4.78 17.20 9.46
N PHE A 89 3.51 17.59 9.57
CA PHE A 89 2.55 17.50 8.47
C PHE A 89 3.06 18.22 7.21
N TYR A 90 3.18 17.47 6.10
CA TYR A 90 3.70 17.99 4.82
C TYR A 90 2.57 18.31 3.84
N LYS A 91 1.69 17.34 3.55
CA LYS A 91 0.61 17.49 2.55
C LYS A 91 -0.51 16.48 2.78
N SER A 92 -1.74 16.89 2.50
CA SER A 92 -2.93 16.03 2.46
C SER A 92 -3.51 16.04 1.06
N MET A 93 -3.92 14.88 0.55
CA MET A 93 -4.63 14.72 -0.71
C MET A 93 -5.65 13.58 -0.59
N THR A 94 -6.52 13.42 -1.60
CA THR A 94 -7.59 12.42 -1.62
C THR A 94 -7.49 11.56 -2.87
N THR A 95 -7.76 10.25 -2.77
CA THR A 95 -7.63 9.33 -3.90
C THR A 95 -8.70 9.53 -4.98
N ASP A 96 -8.28 9.40 -6.24
CA ASP A 96 -9.12 9.49 -7.42
C ASP A 96 -10.04 8.26 -7.60
N ALA A 97 -10.80 8.22 -8.70
CA ALA A 97 -11.66 7.09 -9.04
C ALA A 97 -10.92 5.75 -9.22
N ASN A 98 -9.61 5.78 -9.42
CA ASN A 98 -8.74 4.61 -9.55
C ASN A 98 -8.01 4.29 -8.23
N GLY A 99 -8.36 4.94 -7.12
CA GLY A 99 -7.70 4.76 -5.82
C GLY A 99 -6.31 5.38 -5.73
N ASN A 100 -5.92 6.19 -6.71
CA ASN A 100 -4.57 6.73 -6.86
C ASN A 100 -4.47 8.17 -6.34
N VAL A 101 -3.30 8.53 -5.83
CA VAL A 101 -2.94 9.92 -5.51
C VAL A 101 -1.43 10.14 -5.69
N VAL A 102 -1.04 11.27 -6.27
CA VAL A 102 0.36 11.58 -6.62
C VAL A 102 0.84 12.83 -5.88
N PHE A 103 2.00 12.73 -5.27
CA PHE A 103 2.67 13.78 -4.51
C PHE A 103 4.03 14.11 -5.15
N ASP A 104 4.29 15.38 -5.44
CA ASP A 104 5.67 15.88 -5.50
C ASP A 104 6.24 15.88 -4.08
N VAL A 105 7.41 15.28 -3.86
CA VAL A 105 8.10 15.29 -2.56
C VAL A 105 9.57 15.71 -2.73
N PRO A 106 10.12 16.57 -1.86
CA PRO A 106 11.51 17.03 -1.96
C PRO A 106 12.52 15.89 -1.80
N ALA A 107 13.64 15.98 -2.51
CA ALA A 107 14.76 15.06 -2.37
C ALA A 107 15.44 15.19 -0.99
N GLY A 108 16.08 14.12 -0.52
CA GLY A 108 16.80 14.06 0.75
C GLY A 108 15.93 13.86 1.99
N ARG A 109 14.62 14.11 1.90
CA ARG A 109 13.64 14.03 3.01
C ARG A 109 13.02 12.62 3.13
N ASN A 110 12.60 12.27 4.34
CA ASN A 110 11.90 11.03 4.67
C ASN A 110 10.43 11.33 5.02
N PHE A 111 9.48 10.56 4.50
CA PHE A 111 8.04 10.76 4.75
C PHE A 111 7.35 9.51 5.31
N ALA A 112 6.54 9.69 6.35
CA ALA A 112 5.56 8.70 6.81
C ALA A 112 4.23 8.88 6.05
N VAL A 113 3.62 7.76 5.66
CA VAL A 113 2.31 7.74 5.00
C VAL A 113 1.22 7.34 5.98
N TYR A 114 0.15 8.13 6.02
CA TYR A 114 -1.08 7.83 6.75
C TYR A 114 -2.26 7.75 5.76
N VAL A 115 -3.14 6.76 5.92
CA VAL A 115 -4.39 6.65 5.14
C VAL A 115 -5.56 6.68 6.12
N ASN A 116 -6.49 7.62 5.91
CA ASN A 116 -7.61 7.94 6.81
C ASN A 116 -7.16 8.14 8.28
N GLY A 117 -5.96 8.71 8.50
CA GLY A 117 -5.36 8.91 9.82
C GLY A 117 -4.65 7.68 10.43
N VAL A 118 -4.66 6.53 9.76
CA VAL A 118 -3.93 5.33 10.20
C VAL A 118 -2.53 5.33 9.60
N ASN A 119 -1.50 5.37 10.45
CA ASN A 119 -0.09 5.25 10.03
C ASN A 119 0.13 3.89 9.35
N GLN A 120 0.69 3.90 8.14
CA GLN A 120 0.91 2.69 7.35
C GLN A 120 2.26 2.01 7.61
N GLY A 121 3.17 2.65 8.36
CA GLY A 121 4.49 2.11 8.70
C GLY A 121 5.55 2.25 7.60
N TYR A 122 5.22 2.86 6.46
CA TYR A 122 6.16 3.07 5.35
C TYR A 122 6.90 4.40 5.49
N THR A 123 8.24 4.34 5.44
CA THR A 123 9.11 5.50 5.28
C THR A 123 9.55 5.62 3.82
N LEU A 124 9.22 6.73 3.18
CA LEU A 124 9.59 7.04 1.80
C LEU A 124 10.71 8.07 1.79
N ARG A 125 11.88 7.72 1.24
CA ARG A 125 12.98 8.67 1.07
C ARG A 125 12.92 9.29 -0.32
N GLY A 126 12.68 10.60 -0.38
CA GLY A 126 12.74 11.35 -1.62
C GLY A 126 14.15 11.31 -2.22
N VAL A 127 14.27 10.89 -3.48
CA VAL A 127 15.51 10.93 -4.27
C VAL A 127 15.21 11.70 -5.56
N GLU A 128 16.12 12.60 -5.93
CA GLU A 128 15.97 13.47 -7.10
C GLU A 128 15.65 12.67 -8.38
N GLY A 129 14.58 13.07 -9.07
CA GLY A 129 14.11 12.43 -10.30
C GLY A 129 13.48 11.04 -10.14
N SER A 130 13.43 10.48 -8.92
CA SER A 130 12.88 9.14 -8.71
C SER A 130 11.35 9.10 -8.77
N LYS A 131 10.83 7.95 -9.19
CA LYS A 131 9.41 7.59 -9.10
C LYS A 131 9.26 6.53 -8.03
N LEU A 132 8.42 6.78 -7.03
CA LEU A 132 8.17 5.91 -5.90
C LEU A 132 6.70 5.52 -5.93
N GLU A 133 6.37 4.24 -5.81
CA GLU A 133 4.99 3.74 -5.94
C GLU A 133 4.72 2.67 -4.88
N ASN A 134 3.73 2.91 -4.01
CA ASN A 134 3.35 2.01 -2.93
C ASN A 134 1.83 1.78 -2.88
N THR A 135 1.45 0.54 -2.55
CA THR A 135 0.05 0.14 -2.39
C THR A 135 -0.32 -0.02 -0.92
N PHE A 136 -1.46 0.53 -0.53
CA PHE A 136 -2.01 0.57 0.82
C PHE A 136 -3.39 -0.07 0.85
N PHE A 137 -3.77 -0.63 2.00
CA PHE A 137 -4.94 -1.50 2.12
C PHE A 137 -5.92 -0.95 3.17
N VAL A 138 -7.16 -0.73 2.76
CA VAL A 138 -8.26 -0.23 3.63
C VAL A 138 -9.43 -1.20 3.65
N ASP A 139 -10.20 -1.19 4.75
CA ASP A 139 -11.40 -2.03 4.93
C ASP A 139 -12.67 -1.33 4.41
N THR A 140 -12.53 -0.69 3.24
CA THR A 140 -13.58 0.09 2.56
C THR A 140 -14.00 -0.66 1.30
N LYS A 141 -15.28 -0.58 0.89
CA LYS A 141 -15.71 -1.11 -0.41
C LYS A 141 -15.01 -0.36 -1.55
N GLY A 142 -14.32 -1.08 -2.42
CA GLY A 142 -13.75 -0.55 -3.67
C GLY A 142 -14.65 -0.78 -4.88
N ASP A 143 -14.17 -0.32 -6.03
CA ASP A 143 -14.72 -0.61 -7.36
C ASP A 143 -13.58 -0.78 -8.38
N GLY A 144 -13.88 -1.30 -9.57
CA GLY A 144 -12.89 -1.65 -10.58
C GLY A 144 -11.89 -2.72 -10.12
N LYS A 145 -10.69 -2.70 -10.70
CA LYS A 145 -9.55 -3.56 -10.32
C LYS A 145 -8.28 -2.74 -10.22
N TYR A 146 -7.41 -3.11 -9.28
CA TYR A 146 -6.02 -2.67 -9.23
C TYR A 146 -5.32 -2.94 -10.57
N ASN A 147 -4.65 -1.91 -11.09
CA ASN A 147 -4.13 -1.88 -12.47
C ASN A 147 -2.73 -1.25 -12.62
N ALA A 148 -2.06 -0.91 -11.51
CA ALA A 148 -0.67 -0.44 -11.58
C ALA A 148 0.27 -1.63 -11.89
N GLU A 149 1.29 -1.39 -12.72
CA GLU A 149 2.10 -2.46 -13.32
C GLU A 149 2.92 -3.22 -12.27
N THR A 150 2.77 -4.55 -12.25
CA THR A 150 3.53 -5.43 -11.35
C THR A 150 4.38 -6.40 -12.14
N GLN A 151 5.61 -6.60 -11.67
CA GLN A 151 6.57 -7.54 -12.24
C GLN A 151 6.64 -8.79 -11.36
N PRO A 152 6.81 -10.01 -11.92
CA PRO A 152 6.80 -11.23 -11.12
C PRO A 152 7.88 -11.27 -10.04
N ALA A 153 7.53 -11.74 -8.85
CA ALA A 153 8.47 -12.01 -7.77
C ALA A 153 9.04 -13.42 -7.92
N THR A 154 10.35 -13.58 -7.77
CA THR A 154 11.02 -14.89 -7.76
C THR A 154 11.49 -15.23 -6.34
N VAL A 155 11.28 -16.48 -5.92
CA VAL A 155 11.94 -17.04 -4.73
C VAL A 155 12.74 -18.26 -5.15
N ILE A 156 13.96 -18.37 -4.62
CA ILE A 156 14.85 -19.52 -4.83
C ILE A 156 15.17 -20.11 -3.46
N VAL A 157 14.78 -21.37 -3.24
CA VAL A 157 15.05 -22.11 -2.00
C VAL A 157 16.32 -22.95 -2.20
N VAL A 158 17.26 -22.84 -1.27
CA VAL A 158 18.54 -23.56 -1.30
C VAL A 158 18.88 -24.17 0.07
N ASP A 159 19.79 -25.15 0.08
CA ASP A 159 20.41 -25.65 1.32
C ASP A 159 21.58 -24.75 1.79
N GLU A 160 22.17 -25.10 2.92
CA GLU A 160 23.35 -24.45 3.51
C GLU A 160 24.59 -24.40 2.58
N ASN A 161 24.67 -25.29 1.60
CA ASN A 161 25.73 -25.35 0.58
C ASN A 161 25.37 -24.57 -0.69
N ASN A 162 24.18 -23.96 -0.74
CA ASN A 162 23.56 -23.27 -1.87
C ASN A 162 23.10 -24.20 -3.02
N ASN A 163 22.89 -25.50 -2.75
CA ASN A 163 22.23 -26.41 -3.69
C ASN A 163 20.72 -26.09 -3.77
N PRO A 164 20.10 -26.12 -4.96
CA PRO A 164 18.67 -25.87 -5.12
C PRO A 164 17.81 -26.96 -4.46
N LEU A 165 16.75 -26.54 -3.75
CA LEU A 165 15.82 -27.44 -3.08
C LEU A 165 14.46 -27.47 -3.76
N ALA A 166 14.18 -28.57 -4.46
CA ALA A 166 12.89 -28.88 -5.08
C ALA A 166 11.84 -29.35 -4.07
N GLY A 167 10.55 -29.25 -4.43
CA GLY A 167 9.44 -29.76 -3.62
C GLY A 167 9.13 -28.94 -2.35
N GLN A 168 9.78 -27.79 -2.17
CA GLN A 168 9.62 -26.91 -1.02
C GLN A 168 8.36 -26.07 -1.18
N LYS A 169 7.47 -26.06 -0.18
CA LYS A 169 6.28 -25.21 -0.20
C LYS A 169 6.65 -23.79 0.23
N VAL A 170 6.36 -22.79 -0.60
CA VAL A 170 6.54 -21.38 -0.26
C VAL A 170 5.20 -20.65 -0.36
N ALA A 171 4.89 -19.85 0.66
CA ALA A 171 3.73 -18.96 0.67
C ALA A 171 4.16 -17.51 0.91
N LEU A 172 3.46 -16.58 0.25
CA LEU A 172 3.63 -15.15 0.47
C LEU A 172 2.47 -14.60 1.31
N TYR A 173 2.81 -13.83 2.33
CA TYR A 173 1.87 -13.15 3.20
C TYR A 173 2.06 -11.64 3.15
N ARG A 174 0.95 -10.90 3.25
CA ARG A 174 0.92 -9.46 3.46
C ARG A 174 0.38 -9.21 4.87
N GLY A 175 1.28 -9.15 5.85
CA GLY A 175 0.91 -9.23 7.26
C GLY A 175 0.19 -10.54 7.55
N GLY A 176 -1.05 -10.49 8.05
CA GLY A 176 -1.85 -11.69 8.34
C GLY A 176 -2.51 -12.38 7.14
N VAL A 177 -2.43 -11.82 5.93
CA VAL A 177 -3.19 -12.32 4.75
C VAL A 177 -2.27 -13.09 3.80
N LYS A 178 -2.53 -14.39 3.57
CA LYS A 178 -1.85 -15.15 2.51
C LYS A 178 -2.34 -14.68 1.14
N VAL A 179 -1.43 -14.31 0.25
CA VAL A 179 -1.75 -13.82 -1.11
C VAL A 179 -1.40 -14.81 -2.22
N ALA A 180 -0.43 -15.69 -1.97
CA ALA A 180 0.02 -16.72 -2.92
C ALA A 180 0.63 -17.92 -2.18
N GLU A 181 0.60 -19.09 -2.80
CA GLU A 181 1.28 -20.32 -2.36
C GLU A 181 1.70 -21.13 -3.59
N ALA A 182 2.92 -21.67 -3.58
CA ALA A 182 3.50 -22.46 -4.66
C ALA A 182 4.50 -23.50 -4.11
N VAL A 183 5.01 -24.37 -4.99
CA VAL A 183 6.03 -25.37 -4.68
C VAL A 183 7.23 -25.19 -5.62
N THR A 184 8.45 -25.37 -5.13
CA THR A 184 9.66 -25.19 -5.95
C THR A 184 9.83 -26.30 -7.00
N ALA A 185 10.24 -25.90 -8.19
CA ALA A 185 10.64 -26.82 -9.25
C ALA A 185 12.01 -27.47 -8.94
N GLU A 186 12.47 -28.37 -9.81
CA GLU A 186 13.74 -29.12 -9.66
C GLU A 186 14.97 -28.23 -9.43
N ASN A 187 14.96 -27.01 -9.95
CA ASN A 187 16.01 -26.01 -9.80
C ASN A 187 15.83 -25.10 -8.56
N GLY A 188 14.99 -25.49 -7.59
CA GLY A 188 14.74 -24.73 -6.35
C GLY A 188 14.01 -23.40 -6.53
N LYS A 189 13.67 -23.03 -7.77
CA LYS A 189 13.01 -21.77 -8.11
C LYS A 189 11.49 -21.93 -8.19
N LEU A 190 10.80 -20.85 -7.83
CA LEU A 190 9.41 -20.58 -8.19
C LEU A 190 9.21 -19.10 -8.49
N VAL A 191 8.08 -18.77 -9.13
CA VAL A 191 7.74 -17.41 -9.56
C VAL A 191 6.29 -17.13 -9.19
N PHE A 192 6.04 -16.00 -8.55
CA PHE A 192 4.72 -15.47 -8.25
C PHE A 192 4.43 -14.29 -9.18
N SER A 193 3.38 -14.39 -9.99
CA SER A 193 2.94 -13.31 -10.90
C SER A 193 1.67 -12.61 -10.41
N ASP A 194 0.78 -13.36 -9.74
CA ASP A 194 -0.56 -12.91 -9.37
C ASP A 194 -0.62 -12.33 -7.94
N ASN A 195 -1.62 -11.48 -7.68
CA ASN A 195 -1.91 -10.84 -6.38
C ASN A 195 -0.76 -10.00 -5.76
N LEU A 196 0.27 -9.70 -6.56
CA LEU A 196 1.32 -8.75 -6.21
C LEU A 196 0.84 -7.30 -6.38
N THR A 197 1.55 -6.37 -5.74
CA THR A 197 1.27 -4.92 -5.77
C THR A 197 2.58 -4.13 -5.68
N VAL A 198 2.59 -2.87 -6.16
CA VAL A 198 3.80 -2.02 -6.15
C VAL A 198 4.15 -1.54 -4.74
N GLY A 199 5.45 -1.45 -4.44
CA GLY A 199 6.00 -1.02 -3.15
C GLY A 199 5.74 -1.96 -1.94
N THR A 200 4.87 -2.96 -2.09
CA THR A 200 4.52 -3.90 -1.03
C THR A 200 5.63 -4.93 -0.80
N LEU A 201 6.01 -5.09 0.47
CA LEU A 201 6.84 -6.20 0.96
C LEU A 201 5.92 -7.35 1.41
N TYR A 202 6.31 -8.57 1.05
CA TYR A 202 5.59 -9.79 1.39
C TYR A 202 6.47 -10.70 2.25
N ASP A 203 5.98 -11.07 3.43
CA ASP A 203 6.59 -12.07 4.31
C ASP A 203 6.69 -13.42 3.59
N ILE A 204 7.86 -14.04 3.60
CA ILE A 204 8.08 -15.36 3.03
C ILE A 204 7.87 -16.42 4.11
N TYR A 205 7.01 -17.39 3.83
CA TYR A 205 6.82 -18.60 4.63
C TYR A 205 7.34 -19.81 3.85
N LEU A 206 8.12 -20.67 4.51
CA LEU A 206 8.71 -21.89 3.96
C LEU A 206 8.19 -23.10 4.74
N ASN A 207 7.57 -24.06 4.06
CA ASN A 207 6.92 -25.26 4.61
C ASN A 207 5.91 -25.02 5.75
N GLY A 208 5.43 -23.77 5.90
CA GLY A 208 4.48 -23.34 6.95
C GLY A 208 5.11 -22.44 8.01
N GLU A 209 6.44 -22.35 8.09
CA GLU A 209 7.16 -21.50 9.04
C GLU A 209 7.48 -20.13 8.42
N ARG A 210 7.32 -19.04 9.20
CA ARG A 210 7.67 -17.69 8.77
C ARG A 210 9.18 -17.49 8.81
N LEU A 211 9.79 -17.10 7.71
CA LEU A 211 11.21 -16.76 7.68
C LEU A 211 11.43 -15.34 8.24
N PRO A 212 12.14 -15.16 9.37
CA PRO A 212 12.32 -13.84 9.97
C PRO A 212 13.21 -12.96 9.08
N ASN A 213 12.83 -11.69 8.94
CA ASN A 213 13.53 -10.68 8.12
C ASN A 213 13.69 -11.04 6.63
N LYS A 214 12.90 -12.00 6.12
CA LYS A 214 12.92 -12.43 4.71
C LYS A 214 11.62 -12.02 4.01
N PHE A 215 11.77 -11.15 3.02
CA PHE A 215 10.68 -10.54 2.29
C PHE A 215 10.97 -10.56 0.78
N VAL A 216 9.92 -10.60 -0.03
CA VAL A 216 10.00 -10.35 -1.47
C VAL A 216 9.05 -9.22 -1.87
N LYS A 217 9.24 -8.62 -3.04
CA LYS A 217 8.37 -7.60 -3.64
C LYS A 217 8.22 -7.84 -5.14
N SER A 218 7.26 -7.15 -5.76
CA SER A 218 7.12 -7.04 -7.22
C SER A 218 8.49 -6.81 -7.90
N GLY A 219 8.84 -7.66 -8.86
CA GLY A 219 10.09 -7.62 -9.63
C GLY A 219 11.38 -8.05 -8.91
N ALA A 220 11.33 -8.47 -7.65
CA ALA A 220 12.51 -8.92 -6.91
C ALA A 220 12.79 -10.43 -7.08
N THR A 221 14.05 -10.82 -6.86
CA THR A 221 14.46 -12.22 -6.64
C THR A 221 15.05 -12.35 -5.26
N GLU A 222 14.52 -13.24 -4.42
CA GLU A 222 15.01 -13.48 -3.06
C GLU A 222 15.50 -14.92 -2.88
N TYR A 223 16.63 -15.09 -2.20
CA TYR A 223 17.20 -16.39 -1.83
C TYR A 223 16.85 -16.73 -0.39
N VAL A 224 16.30 -17.92 -0.16
CA VAL A 224 15.95 -18.41 1.18
C VAL A 224 16.58 -19.78 1.45
N TYR A 225 17.02 -19.98 2.69
CA TYR A 225 17.65 -21.22 3.13
C TYR A 225 16.62 -22.14 3.76
N GLY A 226 16.75 -23.45 3.51
CA GLY A 226 15.86 -24.48 4.04
C GLY A 226 16.53 -25.85 4.13
N THR A 227 15.81 -26.81 4.69
CA THR A 227 16.21 -28.23 4.72
C THR A 227 15.51 -29.00 3.60
N PRO A 228 16.13 -30.03 2.99
CA PRO A 228 15.43 -30.93 2.09
C PRO A 228 14.17 -31.51 2.74
N VAL A 229 13.01 -31.38 2.08
CA VAL A 229 11.85 -32.19 2.45
C VAL A 229 12.19 -33.64 2.13
N ALA A 230 12.00 -34.55 3.09
CA ALA A 230 12.17 -35.97 2.82
C ALA A 230 11.24 -36.37 1.67
N LYS A 231 11.79 -36.94 0.60
CA LYS A 231 10.97 -37.57 -0.43
C LYS A 231 10.22 -38.71 0.26
N GLU A 232 8.89 -38.63 0.31
CA GLU A 232 8.10 -39.82 0.59
C GLU A 232 8.42 -40.83 -0.52
N GLU A 233 9.15 -41.88 -0.18
CA GLU A 233 9.37 -42.99 -1.11
C GLU A 233 7.98 -43.54 -1.49
N PRO A 234 7.71 -43.78 -2.78
CA PRO A 234 6.42 -44.31 -3.19
C PRO A 234 6.25 -45.66 -2.50
N LYS A 235 5.36 -45.72 -1.51
CA LYS A 235 5.09 -46.94 -0.74
C LYS A 235 4.86 -48.07 -1.73
N GLU A 236 5.71 -49.09 -1.71
CA GLU A 236 5.52 -50.24 -2.60
C GLU A 236 4.11 -50.77 -2.37
N GLU A 237 3.30 -50.68 -3.43
CA GLU A 237 1.92 -51.15 -3.42
C GLU A 237 1.98 -52.67 -3.28
N SER A 238 1.85 -53.13 -2.03
CA SER A 238 2.15 -54.50 -1.67
C SER A 238 1.23 -55.42 -2.43
N LYS A 239 1.80 -56.22 -3.33
CA LYS A 239 1.07 -57.15 -4.20
C LYS A 239 0.47 -58.28 -3.37
N GLU A 240 -0.65 -57.99 -2.71
CA GLU A 240 -1.51 -59.00 -2.13
C GLU A 240 -1.87 -60.00 -3.24
N LYS A 241 -1.59 -61.28 -2.98
CA LYS A 241 -2.00 -62.35 -3.88
C LYS A 241 -3.53 -62.42 -3.88
N PRO A 242 -4.17 -62.74 -5.01
CA PRO A 242 -5.60 -63.02 -5.03
C PRO A 242 -5.92 -64.11 -4.00
N HIS A 243 -6.78 -63.81 -3.04
CA HIS A 243 -7.22 -64.81 -2.07
C HIS A 243 -8.22 -65.74 -2.76
N GLU A 244 -7.97 -67.04 -2.71
CA GLU A 244 -8.77 -68.04 -3.42
C GLU A 244 -10.12 -68.23 -2.73
N GLU A 245 -11.22 -67.82 -3.37
CA GLU A 245 -12.58 -67.93 -2.81
C GLU A 245 -13.04 -69.40 -2.77
N GLN A 246 -13.10 -69.98 -1.56
CA GLN A 246 -13.68 -71.30 -1.37
C GLN A 246 -15.21 -71.25 -1.44
N LYS A 247 -15.74 -71.82 -2.52
CA LYS A 247 -17.16 -72.08 -2.74
C LYS A 247 -17.75 -72.95 -1.60
N VAL A 248 -18.78 -72.43 -0.92
CA VAL A 248 -19.70 -73.22 -0.09
C VAL A 248 -21.14 -72.99 -0.55
N GLU A 249 -21.97 -74.03 -0.52
CA GLU A 249 -23.30 -74.12 -1.14
C GLU A 249 -24.29 -74.79 -0.16
N SER A 250 -25.59 -74.82 -0.47
CA SER A 250 -26.74 -75.29 0.36
C SER A 250 -27.23 -74.26 1.42
N LYS A 251 -28.49 -73.79 1.47
CA LYS A 251 -29.85 -74.41 1.55
C LYS A 251 -30.27 -74.71 3.01
N GLU A 252 -31.54 -74.58 3.47
CA GLU A 252 -32.81 -74.11 2.88
C GLU A 252 -33.95 -74.13 3.95
N GLU A 253 -34.94 -73.20 3.88
CA GLU A 253 -36.27 -73.26 4.56
C GLU A 253 -36.34 -73.24 6.13
N ASN A 254 -37.44 -72.86 6.84
CA ASN A 254 -38.75 -72.26 6.50
C ASN A 254 -39.43 -71.56 7.72
N LYS A 255 -40.34 -70.60 7.48
CA LYS A 255 -41.45 -70.10 8.38
C LYS A 255 -41.05 -69.46 9.75
N GLN A 256 -41.86 -68.62 10.42
CA GLN A 256 -43.28 -68.26 10.20
C GLN A 256 -43.60 -66.79 10.60
N ASP A 257 -44.57 -66.19 9.89
CA ASP A 257 -45.22 -64.87 10.12
C ASP A 257 -46.54 -65.09 10.94
N PRO A 258 -47.43 -64.11 11.25
CA PRO A 258 -47.37 -62.64 11.05
C PRO A 258 -47.89 -61.77 12.22
N LYS A 259 -47.82 -60.43 12.06
CA LYS A 259 -49.02 -59.55 12.19
C LYS A 259 -48.83 -58.14 11.61
N GLN A 260 -49.89 -57.64 10.96
CA GLN A 260 -50.00 -56.31 10.34
C GLN A 260 -50.52 -55.26 11.31
N GLU A 261 -50.30 -53.98 11.00
CA GLU A 261 -51.42 -53.04 10.84
C GLU A 261 -51.14 -52.01 9.71
N ASP A 262 -52.15 -51.29 9.23
CA ASP A 262 -52.28 -50.89 7.80
C ASP A 262 -52.52 -49.37 7.55
N LYS A 263 -52.49 -48.96 6.27
CA LYS A 263 -52.81 -47.62 5.66
C LYS A 263 -51.66 -46.59 5.67
N LYS A 264 -51.21 -45.95 4.58
CA LYS A 264 -51.57 -45.92 3.13
C LYS A 264 -52.80 -45.12 2.66
N ILE A 265 -52.62 -44.46 1.49
CA ILE A 265 -53.58 -43.77 0.56
C ILE A 265 -54.01 -42.35 0.99
N ASP A 266 -54.18 -41.31 0.13
CA ASP A 266 -54.16 -41.18 -1.35
C ASP A 266 -53.11 -40.15 -1.88
N SER A 267 -53.02 -39.93 -3.20
CA SER A 267 -52.17 -38.92 -3.90
C SER A 267 -52.98 -38.03 -4.87
N LYS A 268 -52.47 -36.83 -5.22
CA LYS A 268 -52.82 -35.92 -6.37
C LYS A 268 -52.02 -34.60 -6.19
N VAL A 269 -51.44 -33.91 -7.17
CA VAL A 269 -51.66 -33.72 -8.63
C VAL A 269 -52.93 -32.94 -8.98
N ASP A 270 -52.79 -31.65 -9.28
CA ASP A 270 -53.13 -31.10 -10.62
C ASP A 270 -52.49 -29.70 -10.85
N ASP A 271 -52.75 -29.11 -12.03
CA ASP A 271 -51.93 -28.12 -12.75
C ASP A 271 -52.35 -26.62 -12.63
N SER A 272 -51.58 -25.75 -13.32
CA SER A 272 -51.84 -24.34 -13.76
C SER A 272 -51.01 -23.22 -13.07
N LYS A 273 -50.38 -22.22 -13.74
CA LYS A 273 -50.76 -21.30 -14.87
C LYS A 273 -51.95 -20.38 -14.50
N THR A 274 -51.97 -19.05 -14.74
CA THR A 274 -51.11 -18.16 -15.55
C THR A 274 -51.28 -16.65 -15.21
N LEU A 275 -50.41 -15.79 -15.77
CA LEU A 275 -50.67 -14.40 -16.27
C LEU A 275 -50.93 -13.19 -15.31
N ALA A 276 -49.99 -12.23 -15.39
CA ALA A 276 -50.18 -10.84 -15.89
C ALA A 276 -50.93 -9.71 -15.12
N LYS A 277 -50.15 -8.68 -14.74
CA LYS A 277 -50.17 -7.29 -15.28
C LYS A 277 -51.43 -6.40 -15.14
N ALA A 278 -51.40 -5.51 -14.14
CA ALA A 278 -51.89 -4.11 -14.17
C ALA A 278 -51.05 -3.31 -13.15
N MET A 279 -50.46 -2.13 -13.39
CA MET A 279 -50.94 -0.85 -13.92
C MET A 279 -52.08 -0.21 -13.12
N ASN A 280 -51.80 0.94 -12.49
CA ASN A 280 -52.73 2.06 -12.51
C ASN A 280 -52.01 3.41 -12.35
N GLU A 281 -52.39 4.42 -13.14
CA GLU A 281 -52.01 5.82 -12.91
C GLU A 281 -52.98 6.46 -11.92
N VAL A 282 -52.52 7.47 -11.15
CA VAL A 282 -53.39 8.62 -10.84
C VAL A 282 -52.58 9.91 -11.03
N LYS A 283 -53.10 10.79 -11.90
CA LYS A 283 -52.53 12.09 -12.25
C LYS A 283 -52.93 13.18 -11.25
N LYS A 284 -52.09 14.21 -11.05
CA LYS A 284 -52.54 15.62 -11.02
C LYS A 284 -51.41 16.66 -11.17
N LYS A 285 -51.57 17.50 -12.20
CA LYS A 285 -50.95 18.84 -12.41
C LYS A 285 -52.02 19.89 -12.02
N PRO A 286 -51.69 21.12 -11.59
CA PRO A 286 -51.43 22.27 -12.49
C PRO A 286 -50.08 22.96 -12.13
N GLU A 287 -49.37 23.73 -12.97
CA GLU A 287 -49.68 25.00 -13.69
C GLU A 287 -49.97 26.20 -12.75
N ALA A 288 -49.24 27.33 -12.80
CA ALA A 288 -48.09 27.76 -13.62
C ALA A 288 -47.13 28.68 -12.78
N LYS A 289 -46.53 29.83 -13.16
CA LYS A 289 -46.60 30.73 -14.35
C LYS A 289 -45.41 31.74 -14.38
N MET A 290 -44.97 32.13 -15.59
CA MET A 290 -44.31 33.41 -15.99
C MET A 290 -43.06 33.97 -15.27
N MET A 291 -41.95 34.10 -16.02
CA MET A 291 -41.09 35.29 -16.32
C MET A 291 -39.65 34.82 -16.68
N ASN A 292 -38.93 35.20 -17.74
CA ASN A 292 -38.98 36.23 -18.81
C ASN A 292 -37.95 37.40 -18.69
N SER A 293 -36.69 37.11 -19.02
CA SER A 293 -35.72 38.00 -19.70
C SER A 293 -34.51 37.13 -20.11
N SER A 294 -34.07 36.98 -21.36
CA SER A 294 -33.78 37.94 -22.45
C SER A 294 -32.48 38.71 -22.26
N THR A 295 -31.66 38.73 -23.34
CA THR A 295 -30.52 39.65 -23.56
C THR A 295 -29.25 39.29 -22.74
N ASN A 296 -28.02 39.33 -23.27
CA ASN A 296 -27.53 39.94 -24.51
C ASN A 296 -26.58 39.04 -25.32
N GLN A 297 -26.60 39.18 -26.65
CA GLN A 297 -25.43 38.87 -27.49
C GLN A 297 -24.53 40.12 -27.53
N ASN A 298 -23.23 39.96 -27.79
CA ASN A 298 -22.46 41.07 -28.35
C ASN A 298 -21.27 40.54 -29.18
N GLU A 299 -21.47 40.38 -30.48
CA GLU A 299 -20.34 40.37 -31.41
C GLU A 299 -19.80 41.80 -31.51
N MET A 300 -18.47 41.96 -31.56
CA MET A 300 -17.89 43.15 -32.17
C MET A 300 -16.61 42.80 -32.92
N ARG A 301 -16.72 42.77 -34.25
CA ARG A 301 -15.56 42.91 -35.14
C ARG A 301 -15.05 44.34 -35.06
N SER A 302 -13.74 44.53 -35.00
CA SER A 302 -12.98 45.10 -36.12
C SER A 302 -11.48 45.26 -35.80
N GLU A 303 -10.65 44.77 -36.73
CA GLU A 303 -9.45 45.41 -37.29
C GLU A 303 -8.34 46.09 -36.41
N LYS A 304 -7.11 46.36 -36.88
CA LYS A 304 -6.20 45.74 -37.88
C LYS A 304 -4.91 46.59 -37.94
N ALA A 305 -3.87 46.20 -37.21
CA ALA A 305 -2.49 46.67 -37.42
C ALA A 305 -1.56 45.49 -37.03
N VAL A 306 -0.69 44.93 -37.89
CA VAL A 306 0.25 45.53 -38.86
C VAL A 306 1.35 46.33 -38.18
N VAL A 307 2.31 45.59 -37.62
CA VAL A 307 3.72 45.98 -37.52
C VAL A 307 4.53 44.79 -38.02
N HIS A 308 5.38 45.00 -39.04
CA HIS A 308 6.43 44.04 -39.37
C HIS A 308 7.57 44.18 -38.36
N GLN A 309 8.19 43.07 -37.98
CA GLN A 309 9.64 43.08 -37.83
C GLN A 309 10.21 41.73 -38.24
N ASP A 310 11.05 41.74 -39.27
CA ASP A 310 11.84 40.59 -39.67
C ASP A 310 12.81 40.18 -38.56
N ASN A 311 13.08 38.88 -38.48
CA ASN A 311 14.45 38.43 -38.29
C ASN A 311 14.66 37.14 -39.08
N LYS A 312 15.83 37.04 -39.72
CA LYS A 312 16.15 36.01 -40.72
C LYS A 312 17.25 35.07 -40.22
N ASP A 313 17.69 34.21 -41.13
CA ASP A 313 19.04 33.64 -41.20
C ASP A 313 19.35 32.57 -40.15
N ASN A 314 18.66 31.44 -40.35
CA ASN A 314 19.01 30.11 -39.86
C ASN A 314 20.18 29.53 -40.70
N GLU A 315 21.43 29.78 -40.32
CA GLU A 315 22.60 29.13 -40.94
C GLU A 315 23.11 27.93 -40.14
N MET A 316 23.03 26.74 -40.74
CA MET A 316 23.68 25.53 -40.23
C MET A 316 25.18 25.54 -40.52
N THR A 317 26.02 25.66 -39.50
CA THR A 317 27.45 25.32 -39.61
C THR A 317 27.65 23.84 -39.27
N VAL A 318 27.86 23.01 -40.28
CA VAL A 318 28.29 21.61 -40.10
C VAL A 318 29.79 21.57 -39.83
N MET A 319 30.21 21.03 -38.68
CA MET A 319 31.58 20.56 -38.47
C MET A 319 31.60 19.07 -38.15
N ASN A 320 32.72 18.43 -38.50
CA ASN A 320 32.80 17.01 -38.76
C ASN A 320 34.02 16.41 -38.04
N LYS A 321 33.87 15.17 -37.55
CA LYS A 321 34.92 14.27 -37.03
C LYS A 321 35.78 14.74 -35.82
N ALA A 322 35.72 13.93 -34.77
CA ALA A 322 36.91 13.31 -34.20
C ALA A 322 36.54 11.92 -33.67
N ASP A 323 37.25 10.88 -34.12
CA ASP A 323 37.09 9.52 -33.60
C ASP A 323 37.65 9.41 -32.18
N ASN A 324 36.93 8.80 -31.24
CA ASN A 324 37.48 8.46 -29.93
C ASN A 324 36.96 7.10 -29.44
N LYS A 325 37.70 6.02 -29.76
CA LYS A 325 37.46 4.68 -29.22
C LYS A 325 38.01 4.60 -27.79
N ILE A 326 37.13 4.63 -26.80
CA ILE A 326 37.50 4.34 -25.41
C ILE A 326 37.58 2.81 -25.23
N ASP A 327 38.80 2.30 -25.06
CA ASP A 327 39.07 0.86 -24.97
C ASP A 327 38.68 0.32 -23.58
N THR A 328 37.60 -0.46 -23.52
CA THR A 328 36.86 -0.78 -22.29
C THR A 328 37.53 -1.87 -21.42
N LYS A 329 38.82 -2.14 -21.62
CA LYS A 329 39.54 -3.27 -20.99
C LYS A 329 40.39 -2.96 -19.76
N GLN A 330 40.65 -1.68 -19.43
CA GLN A 330 41.59 -1.35 -18.34
C GLN A 330 40.98 -1.29 -16.93
N MET A 331 39.68 -1.03 -16.76
CA MET A 331 39.09 -0.91 -15.41
C MET A 331 39.01 -2.25 -14.65
N ALA A 332 38.91 -3.39 -15.35
CA ALA A 332 38.73 -4.71 -14.74
C ALA A 332 39.98 -5.30 -14.04
N GLN A 333 41.11 -4.58 -14.00
CA GLN A 333 42.35 -5.04 -13.35
C GLN A 333 42.70 -4.30 -12.05
N GLN A 334 42.09 -3.14 -11.76
CA GLN A 334 42.48 -2.32 -10.61
C GLN A 334 41.80 -2.76 -9.31
N GLU A 335 40.53 -3.15 -9.33
CA GLU A 335 39.79 -3.65 -8.15
C GLU A 335 40.38 -4.94 -7.53
N LYS A 336 41.19 -5.69 -8.28
CA LYS A 336 41.76 -6.97 -7.81
C LYS A 336 43.00 -6.85 -6.91
N GLN A 337 43.48 -5.65 -6.60
CA GLN A 337 44.68 -5.46 -5.77
C GLN A 337 44.42 -4.91 -4.36
N GLU A 338 43.29 -4.24 -4.10
CA GLU A 338 43.06 -3.59 -2.79
C GLU A 338 42.43 -4.48 -1.71
N MET A 339 41.77 -5.60 -2.08
CA MET A 339 41.24 -6.59 -1.11
C MET A 339 42.32 -7.45 -0.41
N LYS A 340 43.55 -6.93 -0.24
CA LYS A 340 44.68 -7.61 0.42
C LYS A 340 45.43 -6.73 1.43
N LYS A 341 44.69 -6.05 2.33
CA LYS A 341 45.09 -5.74 3.73
C LYS A 341 43.97 -5.02 4.48
N LEU A 342 43.23 -5.76 5.31
CA LEU A 342 42.54 -5.20 6.48
C LEU A 342 42.93 -6.05 7.71
N PRO A 343 43.30 -5.43 8.85
CA PRO A 343 43.70 -6.16 10.04
C PRO A 343 42.47 -6.75 10.76
N MET A 344 42.57 -8.01 11.20
CA MET A 344 41.53 -8.63 12.04
C MET A 344 41.80 -8.34 13.52
N THR A 345 41.02 -7.41 14.09
CA THR A 345 40.92 -7.10 15.52
C THR A 345 39.49 -6.67 15.82
N GLY A 346 38.76 -7.23 16.78
CA GLY A 346 39.07 -8.36 17.67
C GLY A 346 37.86 -8.77 18.52
N GLU A 347 38.07 -9.68 19.46
CA GLU A 347 37.21 -10.03 20.60
C GLU A 347 35.70 -10.27 20.37
N GLN A 348 35.32 -11.55 20.30
CA GLN A 348 34.01 -11.98 20.81
C GLN A 348 34.05 -11.98 22.35
N GLN A 349 33.23 -11.17 23.02
CA GLN A 349 32.91 -11.36 24.45
C GLN A 349 31.40 -11.29 24.69
N GLY A 350 30.93 -12.12 25.64
CA GLY A 350 29.55 -12.59 25.73
C GLY A 350 28.46 -11.54 25.97
N LEU A 351 27.29 -11.81 25.39
CA LEU A 351 26.04 -11.08 25.63
C LEU A 351 24.93 -12.06 26.06
N LEU A 352 25.15 -12.72 27.20
CA LEU A 352 24.21 -13.64 27.88
C LEU A 352 23.93 -13.18 29.32
N ALA A 353 23.28 -12.02 29.46
CA ALA A 353 22.72 -11.54 30.73
C ALA A 353 21.54 -10.60 30.45
N GLY A 354 20.30 -11.02 30.76
CA GLY A 354 19.12 -10.20 30.41
C GLY A 354 17.73 -10.75 30.75
N LEU A 355 17.58 -11.80 31.57
CA LEU A 355 16.27 -12.40 31.90
C LEU A 355 16.14 -12.71 33.41
N ALA A 356 16.01 -11.68 34.26
CA ALA A 356 15.53 -11.83 35.64
C ALA A 356 15.20 -10.47 36.32
N SER A 357 13.99 -9.90 36.13
CA SER A 357 13.36 -8.95 37.09
C SER A 357 12.03 -8.36 36.61
N MET A 358 10.90 -9.08 36.74
CA MET A 358 9.58 -8.44 36.86
C MET A 358 8.55 -9.36 37.51
N LEU A 359 8.71 -9.60 38.82
CA LEU A 359 7.75 -10.35 39.61
C LEU A 359 7.86 -9.97 41.10
N PHE A 360 7.26 -8.84 41.49
CA PHE A 360 6.83 -8.52 42.88
C PHE A 360 6.10 -7.16 42.94
N VAL A 361 4.78 -7.17 42.86
CA VAL A 361 3.92 -6.14 43.48
C VAL A 361 2.76 -6.88 44.17
N ALA A 362 2.92 -7.16 45.45
CA ALA A 362 1.96 -7.92 46.23
C ALA A 362 1.40 -7.08 47.39
N GLY A 363 0.07 -6.93 47.42
CA GLY A 363 -0.74 -6.75 48.62
C GLY A 363 -0.35 -5.67 49.64
N THR A 364 -0.71 -4.41 49.38
CA THR A 364 -1.04 -3.44 50.45
C THR A 364 -2.40 -2.81 50.15
N GLY A 365 -3.44 -3.23 50.90
CA GLY A 365 -4.83 -2.89 50.55
C GLY A 365 -5.90 -3.50 51.46
N LEU A 366 -5.66 -3.51 52.77
CA LEU A 366 -6.65 -3.91 53.78
C LEU A 366 -6.49 -3.05 55.04
N LEU A 367 -7.59 -2.84 55.77
CA LEU A 367 -7.78 -1.81 56.81
C LEU A 367 -7.84 -0.39 56.18
N ILE A 368 -8.73 0.52 56.58
CA ILE A 368 -9.59 0.64 57.78
C ILE A 368 -10.97 1.18 57.35
N PHE A 369 -12.10 0.61 57.82
CA PHE A 369 -13.33 1.41 58.09
C PHE A 369 -14.42 0.70 58.95
N ILE A 370 -14.14 0.42 60.23
CA ILE A 370 -15.20 0.08 61.21
C ILE A 370 -14.91 0.73 62.58
N ARG A 371 -15.54 1.88 62.90
CA ARG A 371 -16.60 1.99 63.94
C ARG A 371 -17.09 3.44 64.17
N ARG A 372 -18.42 3.59 64.17
CA ARG A 372 -19.26 4.44 65.05
C ARG A 372 -18.74 5.82 65.50
N LYS A 373 -19.58 6.83 65.24
CA LYS A 373 -20.53 7.19 66.29
C LYS A 373 -21.96 7.18 65.74
#